data_AF-A0A955FRZ4-F1
#
_entry.id   AF-A0A955FRZ4-F1
#
_cell.length_a   1.000
_cell.length_b   1.000
_cell.length_c   1.000
_cell.angle_alpha   90.00
_cell.angle_beta   90.00
_cell.angle_gamma   90.00
#
_symmetry.space_group_name_H-M   'P 1'
#
loop_
_entity.id
_entity.type
_entity.pdbx_description
1 polymer ?
#
loop_
_entity_poly.entity_id
_entity_poly.type
_entity_poly.pdbx_seq_one_letter_code
_entity_poly.pdbx_strand_id
1 'polypeptide(L)'
;DCNFSYRSSIFRSTESGHYAILSVTLQFQKTPLQPPFYDSLQKRFDQNNITNFTPQIIRENVLAIRADKLPNPSTTPNAGSFFKNPIIEAWKVDDIRSNGYSDLPTYPVDETYMKIPAGWLIEQCDLKGEILHGIRIHDKNAVVLINQSATGYEDLKNAKDQIISAVSEKFQIILEQEPLELVPPTQIPTL
;
A
#
# COMPACT_ATOMS: atom_id res chain seq x y z
N ASP A 1 -10.85 -20.83 8.91
CA ASP A 1 -11.08 -21.09 7.48
C ASP A 1 -10.17 -20.25 6.60
N CYS A 2 -10.46 -18.98 6.27
CA CYS A 2 -9.58 -18.20 5.35
C CYS A 2 -8.38 -17.47 5.98
N ASN A 3 -8.36 -17.34 7.32
CA ASN A 3 -7.32 -16.64 8.10
C ASN A 3 -6.91 -15.26 7.54
N PHE A 4 -7.90 -14.39 7.28
CA PHE A 4 -7.64 -13.06 6.73
C PHE A 4 -6.90 -12.17 7.73
N SER A 5 -5.88 -11.47 7.23
CA SER A 5 -5.15 -10.41 7.93
C SER A 5 -4.67 -9.35 6.93
N TYR A 6 -3.92 -8.35 7.38
CA TYR A 6 -3.47 -7.27 6.51
C TYR A 6 -2.66 -7.80 5.32
N ARG A 7 -3.24 -7.70 4.11
CA ARG A 7 -2.67 -8.18 2.84
C ARG A 7 -2.30 -9.67 2.83
N SER A 8 -2.92 -10.49 3.69
CA SER A 8 -2.63 -11.92 3.81
C SER A 8 -3.89 -12.75 4.08
N SER A 9 -3.83 -14.01 3.70
CA SER A 9 -4.83 -15.07 3.87
C SER A 9 -4.13 -16.41 3.70
N ILE A 10 -4.79 -17.53 4.03
CA ILE A 10 -4.22 -18.86 3.78
C ILE A 10 -3.79 -19.06 2.31
N PHE A 11 -4.53 -18.47 1.37
CA PHE A 11 -4.27 -18.60 -0.07
C PHE A 11 -2.98 -17.92 -0.52
N ARG A 12 -2.47 -16.98 0.29
CA ARG A 12 -1.20 -16.28 0.05
C ARG A 12 -0.07 -16.80 0.95
N SER A 13 -0.40 -17.43 2.07
CA SER A 13 0.57 -17.91 3.06
C SER A 13 0.72 -19.43 3.02
N THR A 14 0.07 -20.15 3.92
CA THR A 14 0.28 -21.58 4.18
C THR A 14 -0.19 -22.48 3.04
N GLU A 15 -1.14 -22.02 2.23
CA GLU A 15 -1.79 -22.79 1.17
C GLU A 15 -1.57 -22.20 -0.22
N SER A 16 -0.48 -21.43 -0.39
CA SER A 16 -0.14 -20.80 -1.67
C SER A 16 0.02 -21.85 -2.77
N GLY A 17 -0.74 -21.70 -3.86
CA GLY A 17 -0.70 -22.61 -5.01
C GLY A 17 -1.57 -23.87 -4.88
N HIS A 18 -2.22 -24.11 -3.74
CA HIS A 18 -3.03 -25.32 -3.51
C HIS A 18 -4.50 -25.19 -3.92
N TYR A 19 -5.01 -23.97 -4.07
CA TYR A 19 -6.42 -23.70 -4.34
C TYR A 19 -6.64 -22.84 -5.57
N ALA A 20 -7.72 -23.14 -6.29
CA ALA A 20 -8.33 -22.25 -7.28
C ALA A 20 -9.63 -21.68 -6.70
N ILE A 21 -9.73 -20.35 -6.58
CA ILE A 21 -10.94 -19.69 -6.07
C ILE A 21 -12.00 -19.71 -7.17
N LEU A 22 -13.07 -20.47 -6.98
CA LEU A 22 -14.16 -20.60 -7.96
C LEU A 22 -15.26 -19.56 -7.78
N SER A 23 -15.51 -19.14 -6.53
CA SER A 23 -16.53 -18.15 -6.21
C SER A 23 -16.20 -17.44 -4.89
N VAL A 24 -16.79 -16.25 -4.71
CA VAL A 24 -16.71 -15.47 -3.46
C VAL A 24 -18.12 -15.06 -3.09
N THR A 25 -18.55 -15.42 -1.88
CA THR A 25 -19.83 -14.98 -1.32
C THR A 25 -19.58 -13.85 -0.34
N LEU A 26 -20.22 -12.71 -0.56
CA LEU A 26 -20.12 -11.53 0.30
C LEU A 26 -21.46 -11.27 0.99
N GLN A 27 -21.43 -11.04 2.29
CA GLN A 27 -22.60 -10.63 3.07
C GLN A 27 -22.57 -9.12 3.27
N PHE A 28 -23.66 -8.44 2.90
CA PHE A 28 -23.79 -6.99 3.03
C PHE A 28 -24.78 -6.63 4.13
N GLN A 29 -24.52 -5.51 4.81
CA GLN A 29 -25.47 -4.88 5.72
C GLN A 29 -26.32 -3.85 4.97
N LYS A 30 -27.59 -3.72 5.37
CA LYS A 30 -28.53 -2.71 4.83
C LYS A 30 -28.59 -1.43 5.69
N THR A 31 -27.80 -1.37 6.75
CA THR A 31 -27.71 -0.22 7.63
C THR A 31 -27.05 0.95 6.90
N PRO A 32 -27.52 2.19 7.12
CA PRO A 32 -26.86 3.37 6.57
C PRO A 32 -25.40 3.46 7.05
N LEU A 33 -24.51 3.87 6.16
CA LEU A 33 -23.11 4.16 6.49
C LEU A 33 -23.04 5.47 7.29
N GLN A 34 -22.21 5.50 8.33
CA GLN A 34 -22.08 6.62 9.25
C GLN A 34 -20.61 6.98 9.45
N PRO A 35 -20.29 8.26 9.72
CA PRO A 35 -18.96 8.70 10.10
C PRO A 35 -18.56 8.16 11.49
N PRO A 36 -17.27 8.23 11.86
CA PRO A 36 -16.17 8.75 11.04
C PRO A 36 -15.77 7.79 9.90
N PHE A 37 -15.51 8.35 8.72
CA PHE A 37 -14.90 7.64 7.61
C PHE A 37 -13.38 7.72 7.66
N TYR A 38 -12.69 6.96 6.81
CA TYR A 38 -11.23 7.09 6.69
C TYR A 38 -10.82 8.53 6.29
N ASP A 39 -9.67 8.99 6.78
CA ASP A 39 -9.29 10.41 6.81
C ASP A 39 -9.53 11.18 5.51
N SER A 40 -9.13 10.63 4.36
CA SER A 40 -9.28 11.34 3.09
C SER A 40 -10.75 11.45 2.65
N LEU A 41 -11.59 10.47 2.94
CA LEU A 41 -13.03 10.54 2.64
C LEU A 41 -13.73 11.49 3.61
N GLN A 42 -13.41 11.41 4.90
CA GLN A 42 -13.97 12.30 5.91
C GLN A 42 -13.62 13.77 5.60
N LYS A 43 -12.34 14.08 5.38
CA LYS A 43 -11.89 15.44 5.00
C LYS A 43 -12.61 15.94 3.75
N ARG A 44 -12.79 15.08 2.74
CA ARG A 44 -13.52 15.46 1.52
C ARG A 44 -14.99 15.76 1.81
N PHE A 45 -15.66 14.96 2.64
CA PHE A 45 -17.04 15.21 3.02
C PHE A 45 -17.18 16.51 3.81
N ASP A 46 -16.30 16.76 4.78
CA ASP A 46 -16.30 17.98 5.58
C ASP A 46 -16.07 19.22 4.70
N GLN A 47 -15.05 19.18 3.83
CA GLN A 47 -14.71 20.28 2.91
C GLN A 47 -15.82 20.62 1.93
N ASN A 48 -16.63 19.63 1.53
CA ASN A 48 -17.72 19.80 0.57
C ASN A 48 -19.10 19.86 1.25
N ASN A 49 -19.16 19.93 2.58
CA ASN A 49 -20.40 19.92 3.38
C ASN A 49 -21.35 18.77 3.01
N ILE A 50 -20.81 17.59 2.70
CA ILE A 50 -21.59 16.41 2.35
C ILE A 50 -22.10 15.77 3.64
N THR A 51 -23.42 15.74 3.81
CA THR A 51 -24.10 15.17 4.98
C THR A 51 -24.94 13.93 4.67
N ASN A 52 -25.10 13.61 3.38
CA ASN A 52 -25.82 12.42 2.92
C ASN A 52 -24.83 11.31 2.51
N PHE A 53 -24.85 10.20 3.25
CA PHE A 53 -23.86 9.13 3.13
C PHE A 53 -24.44 7.87 2.46
N THR A 54 -25.14 8.04 1.34
CA THR A 54 -25.60 6.88 0.56
C THR A 54 -24.40 6.10 0.01
N PRO A 55 -24.53 4.77 -0.20
CA PRO A 55 -23.46 3.98 -0.83
C PRO A 55 -23.00 4.53 -2.18
N GLN A 56 -23.90 5.15 -2.95
CA GLN A 56 -23.57 5.79 -4.22
C GLN A 56 -22.67 7.02 -4.03
N ILE A 57 -23.03 7.94 -3.11
CA ILE A 57 -22.23 9.14 -2.82
C ILE A 57 -20.85 8.75 -2.29
N ILE A 58 -20.79 7.76 -1.40
CA ILE A 58 -19.52 7.22 -0.90
C ILE A 58 -18.68 6.64 -2.04
N ARG A 59 -19.27 5.81 -2.91
CA ARG A 59 -18.56 5.23 -4.06
C ARG A 59 -17.99 6.31 -4.97
N GLU A 60 -18.78 7.30 -5.36
CA GLU A 60 -18.35 8.39 -6.25
C GLU A 60 -17.16 9.17 -5.66
N ASN A 61 -17.21 9.49 -4.37
CA ASN A 61 -16.13 10.22 -3.70
C ASN A 61 -14.88 9.35 -3.49
N VAL A 62 -15.04 8.06 -3.19
CA VAL A 62 -13.92 7.10 -3.14
C VAL A 62 -13.24 7.00 -4.50
N LEU A 63 -14.01 6.92 -5.60
CA LEU A 63 -13.48 6.88 -6.96
C LEU A 63 -12.73 8.16 -7.31
N ALA A 64 -13.28 9.33 -6.98
CA ALA A 64 -12.60 10.62 -7.19
C ALA A 64 -11.27 10.69 -6.44
N ILE A 65 -11.25 10.36 -5.14
CA ILE A 65 -10.02 10.31 -4.33
C ILE A 65 -8.98 9.36 -4.94
N ARG A 66 -9.42 8.21 -5.47
CA ARG A 66 -8.52 7.24 -6.10
C ARG A 66 -7.97 7.76 -7.42
N ALA A 67 -8.79 8.37 -8.26
CA ALA A 67 -8.36 8.96 -9.54
C ALA A 67 -7.34 10.08 -9.33
N ASP A 68 -7.45 10.83 -8.24
CA ASP A 68 -6.49 11.88 -7.90
C ASP A 68 -5.13 11.32 -7.48
N LYS A 69 -5.10 10.19 -6.76
CA LYS A 69 -3.86 9.64 -6.14
C LYS A 69 -3.20 8.52 -6.95
N LEU A 70 -3.97 7.74 -7.69
CA LEU A 70 -3.51 6.52 -8.35
C LEU A 70 -3.53 6.69 -9.87
N PRO A 71 -2.42 6.40 -10.56
CA PRO A 71 -2.39 6.44 -12.01
C PRO A 71 -3.27 5.33 -12.57
N ASN A 72 -4.01 5.63 -13.64
CA ASN A 72 -4.86 4.65 -14.30
C ASN A 72 -3.96 3.58 -14.95
N PRO A 73 -4.04 2.29 -14.53
CA PRO A 73 -3.17 1.24 -15.05
C PRO A 73 -3.34 0.99 -16.56
N SER A 74 -4.50 1.34 -17.14
CA SER A 74 -4.74 1.25 -18.58
C SER A 74 -3.96 2.28 -19.41
N THR A 75 -3.57 3.42 -18.81
CA THR A 75 -2.78 4.46 -19.48
C THR A 75 -1.33 4.50 -18.98
N THR A 76 -1.11 4.10 -17.74
CA THR A 76 0.17 4.16 -17.04
C THR A 76 0.36 2.86 -16.27
N PRO A 77 0.94 1.83 -16.90
CA PRO A 77 1.07 0.50 -16.33
C PRO A 77 1.74 0.53 -14.94
N ASN A 78 1.05 -0.03 -13.95
CA ASN A 78 1.50 -0.15 -12.58
C ASN A 78 0.80 -1.32 -11.87
N ALA A 79 1.39 -1.82 -10.79
CA ALA A 79 0.81 -2.90 -9.97
C ALA A 79 0.06 -2.38 -8.72
N GLY A 80 -0.37 -1.10 -8.73
CA GLY A 80 -0.90 -0.43 -7.56
C GLY A 80 0.20 -0.10 -6.53
N SER A 81 -0.14 -0.20 -5.25
CA SER A 81 0.83 -0.04 -4.16
C SER A 81 1.84 -1.19 -4.20
N PHE A 82 3.10 -0.86 -4.45
CA PHE A 82 4.20 -1.81 -4.56
C PHE A 82 4.70 -2.29 -3.20
N PHE A 83 4.63 -1.44 -2.17
CA PHE A 83 5.02 -1.77 -0.81
C PHE A 83 3.81 -1.84 0.13
N LYS A 84 3.82 -2.84 1.02
CA LYS A 84 2.89 -2.90 2.15
C LYS A 84 3.23 -1.81 3.16
N ASN A 85 2.23 -1.35 3.90
CA ASN A 85 2.44 -0.49 5.05
C ASN A 85 3.07 -1.31 6.19
N PRO A 86 4.26 -0.95 6.69
CA PRO A 86 4.88 -1.66 7.79
C PRO A 86 4.03 -1.53 9.06
N ILE A 87 4.02 -2.61 9.84
CA ILE A 87 3.44 -2.67 11.19
C ILE A 87 4.62 -2.76 12.14
N ILE A 88 4.75 -1.79 13.04
CA ILE A 88 5.88 -1.67 13.96
C ILE A 88 5.38 -1.46 15.38
N GLU A 89 6.26 -1.66 16.36
CA GLU A 89 5.93 -1.45 17.78
C GLU A 89 5.73 0.05 18.08
N ALA A 90 4.85 0.36 19.03
CA ALA A 90 4.50 1.73 19.41
C ALA A 90 5.72 2.55 19.87
N TRP A 91 6.67 1.95 20.59
CA TRP A 91 7.89 2.66 21.01
C TRP A 91 8.73 3.15 19.82
N LYS A 92 8.72 2.43 18.70
CA LYS A 92 9.48 2.80 17.50
C LYS A 92 8.84 3.98 16.78
N VAL A 93 7.51 4.11 16.87
CA VAL A 93 6.80 5.32 16.42
C VAL A 93 7.25 6.54 17.24
N ASP A 94 7.34 6.39 18.56
CA ASP A 94 7.74 7.48 19.46
C ASP A 94 9.20 7.90 19.23
N ASP A 95 10.09 6.93 18.98
CA ASP A 95 11.47 7.16 18.54
C ASP A 95 11.51 7.97 17.24
N ILE A 96 10.76 7.56 16.20
CA ILE A 96 10.73 8.28 14.93
C ILE A 96 10.20 9.72 15.11
N ARG A 97 9.11 9.91 15.86
CA ARG A 97 8.56 11.24 16.14
C ARG A 97 9.54 12.15 16.86
N SER A 98 10.27 11.60 17.84
CA SER A 98 11.28 12.32 18.61
C SER A 98 12.49 12.73 17.76
N ASN A 99 12.78 11.99 16.69
CA ASN A 99 13.86 12.28 15.74
C ASN A 99 13.45 13.26 14.62
N GLY A 100 12.45 14.12 14.85
CA GLY A 100 12.08 15.22 13.96
C GLY A 100 10.90 14.94 13.02
N TYR A 101 10.23 13.80 13.17
CA TYR A 101 9.08 13.41 12.33
C TYR A 101 7.76 13.43 13.11
N SER A 102 7.48 14.55 13.78
CA SER A 102 6.31 14.68 14.67
C SER A 102 4.97 14.47 13.96
N ASP A 103 4.93 14.67 12.64
CA ASP A 103 3.75 14.54 11.79
C ASP A 103 3.52 13.11 11.27
N LEU A 104 4.34 12.13 11.68
CA LEU A 104 4.25 10.73 11.28
C LEU A 104 2.80 10.20 11.41
N PRO A 105 2.12 9.90 10.28
CA PRO A 105 0.80 9.30 10.31
C PRO A 105 0.88 7.85 10.79
N THR A 106 0.01 7.49 11.72
CA THR A 106 -0.06 6.15 12.30
C THR A 106 -1.49 5.66 12.44
N TYR A 107 -1.69 4.37 12.23
CA TYR A 107 -2.99 3.71 12.41
C TYR A 107 -2.83 2.54 13.39
N PRO A 108 -3.56 2.51 14.51
CA PRO A 108 -3.44 1.42 15.47
C PRO A 108 -3.86 0.10 14.84
N VAL A 109 -3.07 -0.95 15.10
CA VAL A 109 -3.42 -2.35 14.80
C VAL A 109 -3.97 -3.00 16.06
N ASP A 110 -3.26 -2.83 17.17
CA ASP A 110 -3.63 -3.24 18.53
C ASP A 110 -2.94 -2.33 19.57
N GLU A 111 -2.90 -2.75 20.83
CA GLU A 111 -2.28 -1.98 21.93
C GLU A 111 -0.77 -1.82 21.79
N THR A 112 -0.10 -2.70 21.05
CA THR A 112 1.36 -2.75 20.92
C THR A 112 1.87 -2.33 19.55
N TYR A 113 1.05 -2.52 18.51
CA TYR A 113 1.45 -2.34 17.12
C TYR A 113 0.72 -1.20 16.42
N MET A 114 1.50 -0.42 15.68
CA MET A 114 1.05 0.69 14.86
C MET A 114 1.45 0.45 13.41
N LYS A 115 0.52 0.70 12.49
CA LYS A 115 0.75 0.66 11.05
C LYS A 115 1.13 2.04 10.55
N ILE A 116 2.20 2.12 9.76
CA ILE A 116 2.70 3.36 9.15
C ILE A 116 2.49 3.31 7.63
N PRO A 117 2.03 4.40 6.99
CA PRO A 117 2.00 4.50 5.54
C PRO A 117 3.40 4.40 4.92
N ALA A 118 3.66 3.36 4.12
CA ALA A 118 4.94 3.20 3.43
C ALA A 118 5.23 4.38 2.49
N GLY A 119 4.20 4.95 1.87
CA GLY A 119 4.36 6.12 1.00
C GLY A 119 4.91 7.33 1.74
N TRP A 120 4.52 7.53 3.01
CA TRP A 120 5.07 8.62 3.81
C TRP A 120 6.55 8.38 4.11
N LEU A 121 6.96 7.15 4.42
CA LEU A 121 8.38 6.80 4.65
C LEU A 121 9.23 7.03 3.39
N ILE A 122 8.73 6.62 2.21
CA ILE A 122 9.42 6.82 0.93
C ILE A 122 9.52 8.32 0.59
N GLU A 123 8.47 9.09 0.87
CA GLU A 123 8.48 10.54 0.71
C GLU A 123 9.52 11.21 1.59
N GLN A 124 9.66 10.79 2.84
CA GLN A 124 10.72 11.32 3.72
C GLN A 124 12.12 10.91 3.26
N CYS A 125 12.28 9.93 2.39
CA CYS A 125 13.58 9.61 1.78
C CYS A 125 13.87 10.45 0.53
N ASP A 126 13.04 11.47 0.23
CA ASP A 126 13.14 12.34 -0.94
C ASP A 126 13.05 11.58 -2.28
N LEU A 127 12.40 10.41 -2.27
CA LEU A 127 12.31 9.53 -3.45
C LEU A 127 11.04 9.75 -4.30
N LYS A 128 10.07 10.52 -3.82
CA LYS A 128 8.82 10.75 -4.57
C LYS A 128 9.09 11.58 -5.82
N GLY A 129 8.74 11.04 -6.99
CA GLY A 129 8.98 11.65 -8.29
C GLY A 129 10.32 11.28 -8.92
N GLU A 130 11.23 10.66 -8.15
CA GLU A 130 12.53 10.22 -8.65
C GLU A 130 12.38 9.05 -9.64
N ILE A 131 13.40 8.92 -10.51
CA ILE A 131 13.53 7.82 -11.47
C ILE A 131 14.76 7.01 -11.09
N LEU A 132 14.54 5.78 -10.63
CA LEU A 132 15.58 4.84 -10.25
C LEU A 132 15.60 3.71 -11.27
N HIS A 133 16.72 3.50 -11.96
CA HIS A 133 16.86 2.43 -12.96
C HIS A 133 15.73 2.40 -14.02
N GLY A 134 15.20 3.56 -14.41
CA GLY A 134 14.08 3.65 -15.36
C GLY A 134 12.68 3.36 -14.78
N ILE A 135 12.59 3.10 -13.47
CA ILE A 135 11.34 3.04 -12.72
C ILE A 135 11.09 4.37 -12.03
N ARG A 136 9.96 4.99 -12.32
CA ARG A 136 9.52 6.23 -11.66
C ARG A 136 8.71 5.91 -10.42
N ILE A 137 9.03 6.59 -9.32
CA ILE A 137 8.21 6.61 -8.11
C ILE A 137 7.15 7.69 -8.28
N HIS A 138 5.86 7.32 -8.26
CA HIS A 138 4.80 8.20 -8.72
C HIS A 138 4.65 9.49 -7.89
N ASP A 139 4.58 10.62 -8.60
CA ASP A 139 4.59 11.99 -8.03
C ASP A 139 3.46 12.26 -7.02
N LYS A 140 2.31 11.58 -7.16
CA LYS A 140 1.16 11.77 -6.27
C LYS A 140 1.02 10.71 -5.19
N ASN A 141 1.75 9.60 -5.31
CA ASN A 141 1.68 8.50 -4.36
C ASN A 141 2.94 7.63 -4.42
N ALA A 142 3.84 7.81 -3.45
CA ALA A 142 5.16 7.20 -3.48
C ALA A 142 5.20 5.67 -3.33
N VAL A 143 4.08 5.01 -3.00
CA VAL A 143 4.05 3.53 -3.04
C VAL A 143 3.80 2.98 -4.45
N VAL A 144 3.51 3.82 -5.44
CA VAL A 144 3.25 3.34 -6.81
C VAL A 144 4.51 3.48 -7.66
N LEU A 145 4.95 2.36 -8.23
CA LEU A 145 6.06 2.30 -9.17
C LEU A 145 5.54 2.21 -10.60
N ILE A 146 6.11 3.02 -11.49
CA ILE A 146 5.74 3.12 -12.90
C ILE A 146 6.95 2.78 -13.75
N ASN A 147 6.79 1.90 -14.74
CA ASN A 147 7.83 1.70 -15.74
C ASN A 147 7.86 2.91 -16.69
N GLN A 148 8.94 3.70 -16.63
CA GLN A 148 9.16 4.83 -17.53
C GLN A 148 10.10 4.46 -18.69
N SER A 149 11.18 3.71 -18.41
CA SER A 149 12.16 3.29 -19.41
C SER A 149 12.90 2.01 -19.04
N ALA A 150 12.44 1.29 -18.01
CA ALA A 150 13.04 0.02 -17.59
C ALA A 150 12.83 -1.05 -18.67
N THR A 151 13.88 -1.82 -18.92
CA THR A 151 13.93 -2.81 -20.01
C THR A 151 13.75 -4.23 -19.52
N GLY A 152 13.97 -4.49 -18.22
CA GLY A 152 13.85 -5.82 -17.64
C GLY A 152 13.51 -5.83 -16.16
N TYR A 153 13.36 -7.03 -15.61
CA TYR A 153 13.05 -7.22 -14.20
C TYR A 153 14.15 -6.70 -13.27
N GLU A 154 15.42 -6.80 -13.69
CA GLU A 154 16.56 -6.38 -12.87
C GLU A 154 16.53 -4.87 -12.56
N ASP A 155 16.04 -4.05 -13.49
CA ASP A 155 15.81 -2.62 -13.28
C ASP A 155 14.81 -2.37 -12.14
N LEU A 156 13.69 -3.10 -12.15
CA LEU A 156 12.69 -3.06 -11.07
C LEU A 156 13.25 -3.55 -9.75
N LYS A 157 14.01 -4.65 -9.76
CA LYS A 157 14.64 -5.21 -8.57
C LYS A 157 15.61 -4.19 -7.94
N ASN A 158 16.48 -3.56 -8.74
CA ASN A 158 17.43 -2.58 -8.24
C ASN A 158 16.74 -1.31 -7.71
N ALA A 159 15.73 -0.81 -8.40
CA ALA A 159 14.92 0.31 -7.91
C ALA A 159 14.24 -0.03 -6.58
N LYS A 160 13.64 -1.23 -6.47
CA LYS A 160 13.04 -1.74 -5.23
C LYS A 160 14.07 -1.80 -4.10
N ASP A 161 15.22 -2.42 -4.35
CA ASP A 161 16.27 -2.64 -3.33
C ASP A 161 16.83 -1.29 -2.84
N GLN A 162 16.96 -0.30 -3.72
CA GLN A 162 17.37 1.06 -3.37
C GLN A 162 16.33 1.77 -2.48
N ILE A 163 15.03 1.64 -2.78
CA ILE A 163 13.95 2.21 -1.95
C ILE A 163 13.94 1.56 -0.57
N ILE A 164 14.04 0.23 -0.50
CA ILE A 164 14.10 -0.51 0.77
C ILE A 164 15.31 -0.07 1.59
N SER A 165 16.48 0.06 0.96
CA SER A 165 17.71 0.48 1.63
C SER A 165 17.59 1.89 2.19
N ALA A 166 17.08 2.85 1.42
CA ALA A 166 16.89 4.23 1.89
C ALA A 166 15.97 4.31 3.11
N VAL A 167 14.82 3.60 3.08
CA VAL A 167 13.88 3.58 4.20
C VAL A 167 14.48 2.84 5.41
N SER A 168 15.21 1.75 5.18
CA SER A 168 15.91 1.00 6.22
C SER A 168 16.96 1.84 6.92
N GLU A 169 17.85 2.50 6.17
CA GLU A 169 18.91 3.34 6.71
C GLU A 169 18.33 4.49 7.53
N LYS A 170 17.28 5.14 7.02
CA LYS A 170 16.68 6.33 7.64
C LYS A 170 15.79 6.02 8.85
N PHE A 171 15.01 4.94 8.82
CA PHE A 171 14.00 4.64 9.84
C PHE A 171 14.23 3.34 10.60
N GLN A 172 15.18 2.51 10.17
CA GLN A 172 15.37 1.14 10.65
C GLN A 172 14.09 0.30 10.45
N ILE A 173 13.43 0.49 9.30
CA ILE A 173 12.22 -0.21 8.89
C ILE A 173 12.46 -0.83 7.51
N ILE A 174 12.18 -2.13 7.38
CA ILE A 174 12.25 -2.82 6.08
C ILE A 174 10.86 -2.81 5.44
N LEU A 175 10.77 -2.29 4.22
CA LEU A 175 9.54 -2.36 3.44
C LEU A 175 9.39 -3.73 2.78
N GLU A 176 8.17 -4.26 2.82
CA GLU A 176 7.81 -5.51 2.15
C GLU A 176 7.09 -5.24 0.83
N GLN A 177 7.46 -5.98 -0.21
CA GLN A 177 6.76 -5.96 -1.49
C GLN A 177 5.34 -6.54 -1.37
N GLU A 178 4.35 -5.87 -1.97
CA GLU A 178 2.95 -6.30 -2.03
C GLU A 178 2.64 -7.15 -3.28
N PRO A 179 3.05 -6.80 -4.51
CA PRO A 179 2.86 -7.66 -5.68
C PRO A 179 3.61 -8.99 -5.55
N LEU A 180 3.00 -10.08 -6.01
CA LEU A 180 3.67 -11.38 -6.06
C LEU A 180 4.76 -11.34 -7.14
N GLU A 181 5.96 -11.76 -6.76
CA GLU A 181 7.05 -11.98 -7.69
C GLU A 181 6.95 -13.40 -8.25
N LEU A 182 6.84 -13.51 -9.56
CA LEU A 182 6.78 -14.81 -10.23
C LEU A 182 8.20 -15.25 -10.59
N VAL A 183 8.70 -16.29 -9.93
CA VAL A 183 9.97 -16.92 -10.28
C VAL A 183 9.71 -17.91 -11.41
N PRO A 184 10.49 -17.89 -12.52
CA PRO A 184 10.35 -18.88 -13.59
C PRO A 184 10.49 -20.32 -13.06
N PRO A 185 9.74 -21.29 -13.60
CA PRO A 185 9.68 -22.67 -13.07
C PRO A 185 10.96 -23.50 -13.19
N THR A 186 12.10 -22.93 -13.62
CA THR A 186 13.39 -23.62 -13.77
C THR A 186 14.17 -23.86 -12.46
N GLN A 187 13.56 -23.63 -11.30
CA GLN A 187 14.16 -23.89 -9.98
C GLN A 187 13.26 -24.67 -9.01
N ILE A 188 12.20 -25.33 -9.49
CA ILE A 188 11.47 -26.28 -8.65
C ILE A 188 12.29 -27.58 -8.63
N PRO A 189 12.88 -28.01 -7.50
CA PRO A 189 13.47 -29.34 -7.43
C PRO A 189 12.34 -30.33 -7.74
N THR A 190 12.53 -31.16 -8.76
CA THR A 190 11.70 -32.34 -8.96
C THR A 190 11.65 -33.12 -7.65
N LEU A 191 10.44 -33.30 -7.11
CA LEU A 191 10.15 -34.19 -5.99
C LEU A 191 10.59 -35.63 -6.30
#